data_AF-A0ABD4PK94-F1
#
_entry.id   AF-A0ABD4PK94-F1
#
_cell.length_a   1.000
_cell.length_b   1.000
_cell.length_c   1.000
_cell.angle_alpha   90.00
_cell.angle_beta   90.00
_cell.angle_gamma   90.00
#
_symmetry.space_group_name_H-M   'P 1'
#
loop_
_entity.id
_entity.type
_entity.pdbx_description
1 polymer ?
#
loop_
_entity_poly.entity_id
_entity_poly.type
_entity_poly.pdbx_seq_one_letter_code
_entity_poly.pdbx_strand_id
1 'polypeptide(L)'
;VEGFPPSHAGTITVYEDSRPGTLNDFLGAMTEDDARPEALRRFELMVEEVARNASAVAQNTAAAKKSASDASTSASEAATHATDAADSARAASTSAGQAATSAQEAFSSAGTASAKASEASKSAAAAESSKSAAATSADAAKTSETNAAASQQSAATSASTATTKASEAASSARDASASKEAAKSSETNASSSASSAASSATAAGNSAKAAKTSETNAKSSETAAEQSASAAAGSKTAAASSASAASTSAGQASASATAAGKSAESAASSASTATTKA
;
A
#
# COMPACT_ATOMS: atom_id res chain seq x y z
N VAL A 1 56.52 -105.26 106.89
CA VAL A 1 55.35 -105.55 107.73
C VAL A 1 54.20 -105.72 106.77
N GLU A 2 53.93 -106.95 106.31
CA GLU A 2 53.03 -107.85 107.04
C GLU A 2 51.64 -107.21 107.11
N GLY A 3 50.63 -107.79 106.45
CA GLY A 3 49.30 -107.19 106.50
C GLY A 3 48.38 -107.49 105.32
N PHE A 4 48.25 -108.76 104.92
CA PHE A 4 46.88 -109.18 104.60
C PHE A 4 46.17 -109.21 105.96
N PRO A 5 45.27 -108.25 106.26
CA PRO A 5 44.63 -108.22 107.55
C PRO A 5 43.85 -109.52 107.73
N PRO A 6 44.03 -110.26 108.84
CA PRO A 6 43.21 -111.44 109.10
C PRO A 6 41.75 -110.98 109.20
N SER A 7 40.98 -111.28 108.15
CA SER A 7 39.55 -111.07 108.11
C SER A 7 38.88 -112.24 108.80
N HIS A 8 37.97 -111.96 109.74
CA HIS A 8 37.21 -112.99 110.42
C HIS A 8 36.25 -113.64 109.41
N ALA A 9 36.63 -114.80 108.87
CA ALA A 9 35.84 -115.60 107.91
C ALA A 9 34.68 -116.38 108.57
N GLY A 10 34.14 -115.86 109.68
CA GLY A 10 33.12 -116.53 110.49
C GLY A 10 33.70 -117.51 111.51
N THR A 11 32.83 -117.98 112.41
CA THR A 11 33.17 -118.98 113.42
C THR A 11 32.97 -120.37 112.80
N ILE A 12 34.05 -121.15 112.67
CA ILE A 12 33.98 -122.54 112.24
C ILE A 12 33.75 -123.39 113.50
N THR A 13 32.54 -123.94 113.64
CA THR A 13 32.21 -124.88 114.71
C THR A 13 32.49 -126.29 114.23
N VAL A 14 33.52 -126.93 114.78
CA VAL A 14 33.80 -128.36 114.56
C VAL A 14 33.13 -129.15 115.68
N TYR A 15 32.13 -129.95 115.33
CA TYR A 15 31.42 -130.80 116.29
C TYR A 15 32.27 -132.03 116.64
N GLU A 16 32.20 -132.51 117.88
CA GLU A 16 33.06 -133.60 118.40
C GLU A 16 32.84 -134.95 117.69
N ASP A 17 31.70 -135.12 116.99
CA ASP A 17 31.38 -136.26 116.13
C ASP A 17 31.86 -136.11 114.67
N SER A 18 32.55 -135.01 114.34
CA SER A 18 33.02 -134.74 112.98
C SER A 18 34.13 -135.72 112.59
N ARG A 19 33.92 -136.43 111.48
CA ARG A 19 34.91 -137.38 110.93
C ARG A 19 36.21 -136.64 110.58
N PRO A 20 37.40 -137.24 110.83
CA PRO A 20 38.68 -136.63 110.49
C PRO A 20 38.74 -136.24 109.00
N GLY A 21 39.18 -135.00 108.70
CA GLY A 21 39.43 -134.52 107.33
C GLY A 21 38.36 -133.61 106.72
N THR A 22 37.17 -133.49 107.33
CA THR A 22 36.03 -132.70 106.81
C THR A 22 36.32 -131.22 106.57
N LEU A 23 37.18 -130.59 107.39
CA LEU A 23 37.60 -129.20 107.17
C LEU A 23 38.48 -129.05 105.91
N ASN A 24 39.33 -130.04 105.61
CA ASN A 24 40.22 -129.99 104.45
C ASN A 24 39.47 -130.27 103.15
N ASP A 25 38.39 -131.06 103.19
CA ASP A 25 37.47 -131.28 102.05
C ASP A 25 36.74 -129.99 101.67
N PHE A 26 36.29 -129.19 102.65
CA PHE A 26 35.64 -127.90 102.38
C PHE A 26 36.63 -126.85 101.83
N LEU A 27 37.88 -126.88 102.27
CA LEU A 27 38.94 -125.99 101.76
C LEU A 27 39.56 -126.46 100.44
N GLY A 28 39.40 -127.74 100.08
CA GLY A 28 39.95 -128.37 98.86
C GLY A 28 38.94 -128.57 97.73
N ALA A 29 37.66 -128.24 97.93
CA ALA A 29 36.67 -128.28 96.87
C ALA A 29 36.96 -127.18 95.82
N MET A 30 37.49 -127.59 94.67
CA MET A 30 37.63 -126.74 93.48
C MET A 30 36.29 -126.04 93.18
N THR A 31 36.33 -124.71 93.12
CA THR A 31 35.20 -123.89 92.65
C THR A 31 35.04 -124.02 91.13
N GLU A 32 33.80 -123.88 90.62
CA GLU A 32 33.41 -124.08 89.19
C GLU A 32 34.25 -123.31 88.15
N ASP A 33 35.11 -122.38 88.56
CA ASP A 33 36.03 -121.65 87.68
C ASP A 33 37.25 -122.50 87.21
N ASP A 34 37.61 -123.58 87.88
CA ASP A 34 38.82 -124.38 87.56
C ASP A 34 38.61 -125.46 86.46
N ALA A 35 37.40 -125.62 85.91
CA ALA A 35 37.04 -126.77 85.07
C ALA A 35 37.01 -126.53 83.53
N ARG A 36 37.46 -125.37 83.00
CA ARG A 36 37.41 -125.08 81.54
C ARG A 36 38.78 -125.16 80.83
N PRO A 37 38.97 -126.04 79.81
CA PRO A 37 40.23 -126.15 79.05
C PRO A 37 40.62 -124.87 78.28
N GLU A 38 41.90 -124.46 78.35
CA GLU A 38 42.42 -123.22 77.74
C GLU A 38 42.21 -123.10 76.22
N ALA A 39 42.12 -124.23 75.51
CA ALA A 39 41.87 -124.24 74.07
C ALA A 39 40.49 -123.65 73.71
N LEU A 40 39.47 -123.87 74.54
CA LEU A 40 38.15 -123.24 74.37
C LEU A 40 38.22 -121.74 74.66
N ARG A 41 38.94 -121.32 75.71
CA ARG A 41 39.11 -119.90 76.06
C ARG A 41 39.80 -119.11 74.94
N ARG A 42 40.78 -119.69 74.24
CA ARG A 42 41.42 -119.08 73.06
C ARG A 42 40.49 -119.05 71.84
N PHE A 43 39.68 -120.09 71.63
CA PHE A 43 38.68 -120.11 70.57
C PHE A 43 37.58 -119.06 70.82
N GLU A 44 37.08 -118.93 72.05
CA GLU A 44 36.12 -117.89 72.44
C GLU A 44 36.67 -116.48 72.25
N LEU A 45 37.92 -116.22 72.65
CA LEU A 45 38.59 -114.93 72.41
C LEU A 45 38.75 -114.64 70.91
N MET A 46 39.09 -115.65 70.10
CA MET A 46 39.17 -115.51 68.64
C MET A 46 37.79 -115.23 68.04
N VAL A 47 36.74 -115.91 68.51
CA VAL A 47 35.35 -115.67 68.09
C VAL A 47 34.89 -114.28 68.50
N GLU A 48 35.22 -113.82 69.70
CA GLU A 48 34.91 -112.48 70.20
C GLU A 48 35.70 -111.39 69.46
N GLU A 49 36.94 -111.66 69.06
CA GLU A 49 37.75 -110.76 68.23
C GLU A 49 37.25 -110.73 66.78
N VAL A 50 36.85 -111.87 66.22
CA VAL A 50 36.15 -111.94 64.93
C VAL A 50 34.81 -111.19 65.00
N ALA A 51 34.06 -111.29 66.10
CA ALA A 51 32.82 -110.55 66.31
C ALA A 51 33.05 -109.04 66.46
N ARG A 52 34.08 -108.62 67.21
CA ARG A 52 34.49 -107.21 67.31
C ARG A 52 34.97 -106.66 65.98
N ASN A 53 35.77 -107.42 65.23
CA ASN A 53 36.24 -107.03 63.90
C ASN A 53 35.07 -106.96 62.91
N ALA A 54 34.15 -107.92 62.92
CA ALA A 54 32.92 -107.87 62.13
C ALA A 54 32.05 -106.65 62.47
N SER A 55 31.94 -106.29 63.75
CA SER A 55 31.24 -105.07 64.19
C SER A 55 31.94 -103.80 63.70
N ALA A 56 33.27 -103.72 63.79
CA ALA A 56 34.04 -102.58 63.29
C ALA A 56 33.92 -102.45 61.76
N VAL A 57 33.97 -103.56 61.03
CA VAL A 57 33.74 -103.60 59.58
C VAL A 57 32.31 -103.17 59.24
N ALA A 58 31.30 -103.59 60.01
CA ALA A 58 29.92 -103.17 59.82
C ALA A 58 29.73 -101.66 60.06
N GLN A 59 30.33 -101.12 61.12
CA GLN A 59 30.33 -99.68 61.42
C GLN A 59 31.06 -98.87 60.35
N ASN A 60 32.25 -99.32 59.91
CA ASN A 60 32.99 -98.67 58.84
C ASN A 60 32.23 -98.71 57.51
N THR A 61 31.59 -99.84 57.20
CA THR A 61 30.72 -99.97 56.02
C THR A 61 29.52 -99.01 56.11
N ALA A 62 28.91 -98.87 57.29
CA ALA A 62 27.82 -97.92 57.51
C ALA A 62 28.29 -96.45 57.38
N ALA A 63 29.46 -96.11 57.93
CA ALA A 63 30.07 -94.80 57.79
C ALA A 63 30.41 -94.48 56.33
N ALA A 64 30.99 -95.44 55.59
CA ALA A 64 31.27 -95.29 54.17
C ALA A 64 29.99 -95.09 53.35
N LYS A 65 28.90 -95.83 53.66
CA LYS A 65 27.58 -95.62 53.04
C LYS A 65 27.04 -94.21 53.32
N LYS A 66 27.18 -93.73 54.56
CA LYS A 66 26.77 -92.37 54.92
C LYS A 66 27.58 -91.33 54.16
N SER A 67 28.90 -91.45 54.12
CA SER A 67 29.76 -90.53 53.35
C SER A 67 29.44 -90.56 51.85
N ALA A 68 29.13 -91.72 51.28
CA ALA A 68 28.69 -91.82 49.90
C ALA A 68 27.35 -91.09 49.67
N SER A 69 26.41 -91.17 50.63
CA SER A 69 25.16 -90.42 50.60
C SER A 69 25.39 -88.91 50.69
N ASP A 70 26.21 -88.46 51.65
CA ASP A 70 26.53 -87.04 51.84
C ASP A 70 27.24 -86.46 50.61
N ALA A 71 28.15 -87.22 49.99
CA ALA A 71 28.79 -86.85 48.73
C ALA A 71 27.79 -86.75 47.58
N SER A 72 26.82 -87.68 47.49
CA SER A 72 25.73 -87.61 46.51
C SER A 72 24.84 -86.38 46.71
N THR A 73 24.53 -86.03 47.95
CA THR A 73 23.79 -84.80 48.29
C THR A 73 24.59 -83.57 47.89
N SER A 74 25.86 -83.49 48.29
CA SER A 74 26.75 -82.36 47.94
C SER A 74 26.90 -82.20 46.42
N ALA A 75 27.01 -83.30 45.68
CA ALA A 75 27.06 -83.28 44.22
C ALA A 75 25.75 -82.75 43.60
N SER A 76 24.60 -83.09 44.20
CA SER A 76 23.28 -82.59 43.77
C SER A 76 23.14 -81.09 44.05
N GLU A 77 23.53 -80.63 45.24
CA GLU A 77 23.54 -79.21 45.61
C GLU A 77 24.46 -78.39 44.70
N ALA A 78 25.66 -78.91 44.41
CA ALA A 78 26.59 -78.27 43.48
C ALA A 78 26.00 -78.18 42.05
N ALA A 79 25.29 -79.21 41.60
CA ALA A 79 24.60 -79.19 40.31
C ALA A 79 23.47 -78.16 40.26
N THR A 80 22.71 -78.02 41.35
CA THR A 80 21.68 -76.98 41.51
C THR A 80 22.31 -75.58 41.45
N HIS A 81 23.34 -75.31 42.25
CA HIS A 81 24.03 -74.02 42.25
C HIS A 81 24.65 -73.65 40.89
N ALA A 82 25.18 -74.64 40.16
CA ALA A 82 25.68 -74.40 38.81
C ALA A 82 24.55 -73.98 37.85
N THR A 83 23.35 -74.51 38.02
CA THR A 83 22.17 -74.14 37.24
C THR A 83 21.69 -72.74 37.62
N ASP A 84 21.57 -72.43 38.91
CA ASP A 84 21.18 -71.10 39.40
C ASP A 84 22.15 -70.00 38.91
N ALA A 85 23.45 -70.30 38.89
CA ALA A 85 24.48 -69.40 38.38
C ALA A 85 24.33 -69.19 36.86
N ALA A 86 24.04 -70.26 36.10
CA ALA A 86 23.81 -70.16 34.66
C ALA A 86 22.54 -69.34 34.34
N ASP A 87 21.47 -69.53 35.11
CA ASP A 87 20.23 -68.77 34.94
C ASP A 87 20.40 -67.31 35.35
N SER A 88 21.15 -67.03 36.41
CA SER A 88 21.53 -65.67 36.80
C SER A 88 22.37 -64.98 35.71
N ALA A 89 23.31 -65.68 35.09
CA ALA A 89 24.11 -65.15 33.98
C ALA A 89 23.26 -64.86 32.73
N ARG A 90 22.28 -65.72 32.44
CA ARG A 90 21.29 -65.48 31.37
C ARG A 90 20.44 -64.25 31.67
N ALA A 91 19.91 -64.12 32.89
CA ALA A 91 19.14 -62.97 33.32
C ALA A 91 19.94 -61.67 33.20
N ALA A 92 21.19 -61.66 33.65
CA ALA A 92 22.10 -60.52 33.51
C ALA A 92 22.35 -60.16 32.03
N SER A 93 22.51 -61.16 31.15
CA SER A 93 22.67 -60.95 29.71
C SER A 93 21.42 -60.34 29.08
N THR A 94 20.23 -60.80 29.48
CA THR A 94 18.95 -60.21 29.05
C THR A 94 18.81 -58.77 29.52
N SER A 95 19.11 -58.47 30.78
CA SER A 95 19.08 -57.10 31.31
C SER A 95 20.08 -56.18 30.61
N ALA A 96 21.28 -56.66 30.31
CA ALA A 96 22.26 -55.91 29.52
C ALA A 96 21.74 -55.59 28.10
N GLY A 97 21.07 -56.56 27.46
CA GLY A 97 20.41 -56.34 26.17
C GLY A 97 19.31 -55.28 26.24
N GLN A 98 18.43 -55.34 27.26
CA GLN A 98 17.38 -54.35 27.47
C GLN A 98 17.94 -52.94 27.73
N ALA A 99 19.03 -52.83 28.50
CA ALA A 99 19.71 -51.57 28.74
C ALA A 99 20.31 -50.99 27.45
N ALA A 100 20.92 -51.83 26.60
CA ALA A 100 21.43 -51.41 25.30
C ALA A 100 20.32 -50.91 24.37
N THR A 101 19.17 -51.60 24.31
CA THR A 101 18.00 -51.14 23.54
C THR A 101 17.47 -49.81 24.07
N SER A 102 17.34 -49.68 25.40
CA SER A 102 16.86 -48.43 26.03
C SER A 102 17.80 -47.25 25.73
N ALA A 103 19.12 -47.47 25.75
CA ALA A 103 20.09 -46.46 25.36
C ALA A 103 19.93 -46.04 23.89
N GLN A 104 19.74 -47.01 22.99
CA GLN A 104 19.52 -46.74 21.56
C GLN A 104 18.24 -45.93 21.31
N GLU A 105 17.16 -46.24 22.02
CA GLU A 105 15.89 -45.49 21.95
C GLU A 105 16.06 -44.06 22.48
N ALA A 106 16.81 -43.88 23.57
CA ALA A 106 17.13 -42.56 24.10
C ALA A 106 17.96 -41.72 23.11
N PHE A 107 18.95 -42.32 22.43
CA PHE A 107 19.71 -41.65 21.37
C PHE A 107 18.82 -41.23 20.19
N SER A 108 17.93 -42.11 19.72
CA SER A 108 16.98 -41.80 18.65
C SER A 108 16.00 -40.68 19.04
N SER A 109 15.52 -40.70 20.29
CA SER A 109 14.65 -39.67 20.85
C SER A 109 15.36 -38.32 20.95
N ALA A 110 16.61 -38.29 21.40
CA ALA A 110 17.44 -37.09 21.45
C ALA A 110 17.69 -36.51 20.04
N GLY A 111 17.95 -37.37 19.06
CA GLY A 111 18.07 -36.96 17.65
C GLY A 111 16.78 -36.32 17.13
N THR A 112 15.63 -36.91 17.44
CA THR A 112 14.32 -36.37 17.06
C THR A 112 14.04 -35.01 17.72
N ALA A 113 14.36 -34.87 19.01
CA ALA A 113 14.22 -33.60 19.73
C ALA A 113 15.12 -32.50 19.12
N SER A 114 16.36 -32.82 18.78
CA SER A 114 17.30 -31.89 18.11
C SER A 114 16.78 -31.44 16.73
N ALA A 115 16.23 -32.39 15.95
CA ALA A 115 15.61 -32.06 14.67
C ALA A 115 14.40 -31.12 14.84
N LYS A 116 13.54 -31.39 15.84
CA LYS A 116 12.38 -30.54 16.15
C LYS A 116 12.76 -29.15 16.65
N ALA A 117 13.83 -29.02 17.44
CA ALA A 117 14.36 -27.72 17.85
C ALA A 117 14.86 -26.90 16.65
N SER A 118 15.52 -27.57 15.69
CA SER A 118 15.98 -26.94 14.44
C SER A 118 14.83 -26.51 13.55
N GLU A 119 13.78 -27.34 13.44
CA GLU A 119 12.55 -27.02 12.70
C GLU A 119 11.84 -25.81 13.33
N ALA A 120 11.68 -25.79 14.66
CA ALA A 120 11.08 -24.68 15.37
C ALA A 120 11.86 -23.37 15.16
N SER A 121 13.19 -23.42 15.15
CA SER A 121 14.05 -22.26 14.89
C SER A 121 13.85 -21.71 13.47
N LYS A 122 13.71 -22.59 12.47
CA LYS A 122 13.40 -22.19 11.08
C LYS A 122 12.01 -21.57 10.98
N SER A 123 11.01 -22.15 11.65
CA SER A 123 9.65 -21.59 11.69
C SER A 123 9.61 -20.21 12.35
N ALA A 124 10.35 -20.00 13.44
CA ALA A 124 10.47 -18.70 14.09
C ALA A 124 11.10 -17.64 13.16
N ALA A 125 12.19 -18.00 12.46
CA ALA A 125 12.81 -17.12 11.48
C ALA A 125 11.87 -16.78 10.30
N ALA A 126 11.10 -17.77 9.83
CA ALA A 126 10.09 -17.55 8.80
C ALA A 126 8.99 -16.58 9.27
N ALA A 127 8.53 -16.71 10.52
CA ALA A 127 7.53 -15.82 11.11
C ALA A 127 8.03 -14.37 11.21
N GLU A 128 9.27 -14.14 11.66
CA GLU A 128 9.86 -12.80 11.70
C GLU A 128 10.04 -12.19 10.30
N SER A 129 10.40 -13.01 9.31
CA SER A 129 10.44 -12.60 7.91
C SER A 129 9.06 -12.20 7.40
N SER A 130 8.02 -12.99 7.67
CA SER A 130 6.62 -12.67 7.31
C SER A 130 6.13 -11.39 7.97
N LYS A 131 6.49 -11.15 9.24
CA LYS A 131 6.18 -9.90 9.95
C LYS A 131 6.82 -8.68 9.28
N SER A 132 8.09 -8.80 8.86
CA SER A 132 8.81 -7.75 8.16
C SER A 132 8.21 -7.46 6.77
N ALA A 133 7.82 -8.51 6.04
CA ALA A 133 7.11 -8.39 4.77
C ALA A 133 5.75 -7.70 4.94
N ALA A 134 4.98 -8.07 5.98
CA ALA A 134 3.70 -7.44 6.28
C ALA A 134 3.85 -5.95 6.62
N ALA A 135 4.88 -5.57 7.40
CA ALA A 135 5.18 -4.17 7.69
C ALA A 135 5.52 -3.38 6.42
N THR A 136 6.35 -3.95 5.54
CA THR A 136 6.69 -3.35 4.24
C THR A 136 5.45 -3.16 3.36
N SER A 137 4.55 -4.15 3.32
CA SER A 137 3.28 -4.03 2.60
C SER A 137 2.35 -2.96 3.18
N ALA A 138 2.33 -2.79 4.50
CA ALA A 138 1.54 -1.74 5.16
C ALA A 138 2.05 -0.33 4.78
N ASP A 139 3.38 -0.13 4.78
CA ASP A 139 4.00 1.14 4.36
C ASP A 139 3.75 1.44 2.87
N ALA A 140 3.81 0.41 2.02
CA ALA A 140 3.47 0.52 0.60
C ALA A 140 1.98 0.90 0.40
N ALA A 141 1.07 0.31 1.18
CA ALA A 141 -0.35 0.66 1.14
C ALA A 141 -0.60 2.12 1.55
N LYS A 142 0.06 2.60 2.62
CA LYS A 142 -0.03 4.00 3.07
C LYS A 142 0.52 4.99 2.03
N THR A 143 1.58 4.61 1.33
CA THR A 143 2.13 5.38 0.20
C THR A 143 1.11 5.44 -0.95
N SER A 144 0.47 4.31 -1.27
CA SER A 144 -0.58 4.24 -2.29
C SER A 144 -1.79 5.14 -1.95
N GLU A 145 -2.23 5.14 -0.69
CA GLU A 145 -3.29 6.02 -0.19
C GLU A 145 -2.94 7.51 -0.38
N THR A 146 -1.70 7.89 -0.07
CA THR A 146 -1.18 9.26 -0.28
C THR A 146 -1.19 9.64 -1.76
N ASN A 147 -0.76 8.73 -2.63
CA ASN A 147 -0.76 8.95 -4.08
C ASN A 147 -2.18 9.07 -4.65
N ALA A 148 -3.13 8.28 -4.14
CA ALA A 148 -4.53 8.37 -4.52
C ALA A 148 -5.12 9.72 -4.12
N ALA A 149 -4.85 10.21 -2.91
CA ALA A 149 -5.28 11.54 -2.46
C ALA A 149 -4.69 12.67 -3.33
N ALA A 150 -3.39 12.60 -3.65
CA ALA A 150 -2.74 13.57 -4.54
C ALA A 150 -3.34 13.57 -5.96
N SER A 151 -3.70 12.38 -6.47
CA SER A 151 -4.36 12.23 -7.77
C SER A 151 -5.77 12.83 -7.77
N GLN A 152 -6.54 12.66 -6.69
CA GLN A 152 -7.85 13.29 -6.51
C GLN A 152 -7.74 14.82 -6.50
N GLN A 153 -6.77 15.38 -5.78
CA GLN A 153 -6.54 16.82 -5.75
C GLN A 153 -6.16 17.39 -7.13
N SER A 154 -5.33 16.65 -7.87
CA SER A 154 -4.93 17.02 -9.23
C SER A 154 -6.12 17.00 -10.20
N ALA A 155 -7.00 16.00 -10.08
CA ALA A 155 -8.23 15.92 -10.85
C ALA A 155 -9.19 17.08 -10.51
N ALA A 156 -9.37 17.42 -9.23
CA ALA A 156 -10.20 18.55 -8.80
C ALA A 156 -9.68 19.90 -9.32
N THR A 157 -8.35 20.08 -9.33
CA THR A 157 -7.70 21.27 -9.87
C THR A 157 -7.88 21.37 -11.40
N SER A 158 -7.76 20.24 -12.09
CA SER A 158 -7.98 20.15 -13.54
C SER A 158 -9.44 20.45 -13.90
N ALA A 159 -10.39 19.93 -13.14
CA ALA A 159 -11.82 20.23 -13.31
C ALA A 159 -12.11 21.72 -13.12
N SER A 160 -11.56 22.35 -12.07
CA SER A 160 -11.71 23.79 -11.82
C SER A 160 -11.14 24.63 -12.97
N THR A 161 -9.96 24.24 -13.48
CA THR A 161 -9.33 24.89 -14.63
C THR A 161 -10.19 24.78 -15.88
N ALA A 162 -10.80 23.62 -16.14
CA ALA A 162 -11.71 23.42 -17.25
C ALA A 162 -12.96 24.30 -17.13
N THR A 163 -13.54 24.42 -15.94
CA THR A 163 -14.69 25.33 -15.68
C THR A 163 -14.34 26.79 -15.95
N THR A 164 -13.16 27.25 -15.53
CA THR A 164 -12.67 28.61 -15.82
C THR A 164 -12.52 28.82 -17.32
N LYS A 165 -11.87 27.89 -18.03
CA LYS A 165 -11.66 27.99 -19.49
C LYS A 165 -12.98 27.99 -20.26
N ALA A 166 -13.96 27.20 -19.81
CA ALA A 166 -15.31 27.25 -20.39
C ALA A 166 -15.98 28.61 -20.20
N SER A 167 -15.79 29.25 -19.04
CA SER A 167 -16.35 30.57 -18.73
C SER A 167 -15.67 31.69 -19.54
N GLU A 168 -14.35 31.61 -19.71
CA GLU A 168 -13.57 32.50 -20.58
C GLU A 168 -14.04 32.37 -22.03
N ALA A 169 -14.18 31.14 -22.55
CA ALA A 169 -14.66 30.89 -23.90
C ALA A 169 -16.08 31.43 -24.13
N ALA A 170 -16.98 31.25 -23.15
CA ALA A 170 -18.33 31.80 -23.19
C ALA A 170 -18.34 33.34 -23.22
N SER A 171 -17.40 33.98 -22.52
CA SER A 171 -17.24 35.45 -22.53
C SER A 171 -16.71 35.92 -23.88
N SER A 172 -15.66 35.29 -24.42
CA SER A 172 -15.15 35.60 -25.76
C SER A 172 -16.21 35.42 -26.86
N ALA A 173 -17.09 34.42 -26.73
CA ALA A 173 -18.20 34.24 -27.66
C ALA A 173 -19.19 35.43 -27.62
N ARG A 174 -19.49 35.96 -26.42
CA ARG A 174 -20.35 37.15 -26.26
C ARG A 174 -19.69 38.40 -26.84
N ASP A 175 -18.40 38.59 -26.64
CA ASP A 175 -17.65 39.72 -27.19
C ASP A 175 -17.59 39.66 -28.72
N ALA A 176 -17.43 38.46 -29.28
CA ALA A 176 -17.47 38.24 -30.72
C ALA A 176 -18.86 38.55 -31.32
N SER A 177 -19.94 38.15 -30.64
CA SER A 177 -21.29 38.57 -31.01
C SER A 177 -21.40 40.09 -30.98
N ALA A 178 -21.12 40.74 -29.85
CA ALA A 178 -21.22 42.19 -29.72
C ALA A 178 -20.44 42.96 -30.81
N SER A 179 -19.25 42.45 -31.17
CA SER A 179 -18.43 43.00 -32.26
C SER A 179 -19.12 42.86 -33.63
N LYS A 180 -19.78 41.73 -33.90
CA LYS A 180 -20.58 41.51 -35.12
C LYS A 180 -21.76 42.50 -35.19
N GLU A 181 -22.46 42.72 -34.08
CA GLU A 181 -23.55 43.70 -34.04
C GLU A 181 -23.04 45.13 -34.26
N ALA A 182 -21.93 45.51 -33.63
CA ALA A 182 -21.30 46.82 -33.83
C ALA A 182 -20.84 47.04 -35.28
N ALA A 183 -20.30 46.01 -35.94
CA ALA A 183 -19.94 46.06 -37.35
C ALA A 183 -21.17 46.29 -38.24
N LYS A 184 -22.29 45.62 -37.96
CA LYS A 184 -23.54 45.80 -38.71
C LYS A 184 -24.15 47.19 -38.52
N SER A 185 -24.07 47.74 -37.31
CA SER A 185 -24.44 49.14 -37.06
C SER A 185 -23.57 50.11 -37.84
N SER A 186 -22.26 49.85 -37.92
CA SER A 186 -21.32 50.67 -38.69
C SER A 186 -21.61 50.62 -40.20
N GLU A 187 -21.93 49.45 -40.76
CA GLU A 187 -22.37 49.28 -42.15
C GLU A 187 -23.64 50.09 -42.46
N THR A 188 -24.61 50.09 -41.54
CA THR A 188 -25.84 50.87 -41.65
C THR A 188 -25.53 52.38 -41.66
N ASN A 189 -24.70 52.85 -40.73
CA ASN A 189 -24.29 54.25 -40.64
C ASN A 189 -23.52 54.72 -41.89
N ALA A 190 -22.66 53.87 -42.43
CA ALA A 190 -21.93 54.14 -43.68
C ALA A 190 -22.91 54.29 -44.86
N SER A 191 -23.91 53.42 -44.94
CA SER A 191 -24.96 53.48 -45.97
C SER A 191 -25.79 54.77 -45.86
N SER A 192 -26.22 55.14 -44.64
CA SER A 192 -26.94 56.39 -44.40
C SER A 192 -26.10 57.63 -44.73
N SER A 193 -24.80 57.59 -44.42
CA SER A 193 -23.86 58.67 -44.76
C SER A 193 -23.70 58.82 -46.27
N ALA A 194 -23.61 57.70 -47.00
CA ALA A 194 -23.55 57.71 -48.47
C ALA A 194 -24.84 58.31 -49.09
N SER A 195 -26.02 57.95 -48.59
CA SER A 195 -27.30 58.55 -49.03
C SER A 195 -27.36 60.06 -48.77
N SER A 196 -26.86 60.49 -47.60
CA SER A 196 -26.80 61.90 -47.23
C SER A 196 -25.83 62.68 -48.13
N ALA A 197 -24.68 62.09 -48.46
CA ALA A 197 -23.72 62.66 -49.39
C ALA A 197 -24.28 62.79 -50.81
N ALA A 198 -24.99 61.76 -51.30
CA ALA A 198 -25.66 61.80 -52.61
C ALA A 198 -26.75 62.89 -52.69
N SER A 199 -27.53 63.05 -51.62
CA SER A 199 -28.54 64.12 -51.51
C SER A 199 -27.89 65.50 -51.52
N SER A 200 -26.78 65.66 -50.79
CA SER A 200 -26.02 66.91 -50.74
C SER A 200 -25.40 67.26 -52.11
N ALA A 201 -24.86 66.28 -52.83
CA ALA A 201 -24.35 66.46 -54.18
C ALA A 201 -25.44 66.93 -55.16
N THR A 202 -26.65 66.36 -55.04
CA THR A 202 -27.82 66.79 -55.82
C THR A 202 -28.20 68.24 -55.52
N ALA A 203 -28.25 68.61 -54.23
CA ALA A 203 -28.54 69.99 -53.82
C ALA A 203 -27.50 70.99 -54.33
N ALA A 204 -26.20 70.62 -54.28
CA ALA A 204 -25.12 71.43 -54.83
C ALA A 204 -25.25 71.60 -56.35
N GLY A 205 -25.57 70.53 -57.09
CA GLY A 205 -25.82 70.59 -58.54
C GLY A 205 -26.99 71.50 -58.92
N ASN A 206 -28.08 71.43 -58.16
CA ASN A 206 -29.24 72.32 -58.35
C ASN A 206 -28.88 73.78 -58.06
N SER A 207 -28.10 74.03 -57.00
CA SER A 207 -27.62 75.38 -56.65
C SER A 207 -26.71 75.95 -57.74
N ALA A 208 -25.82 75.15 -58.31
CA ALA A 208 -24.96 75.55 -59.43
C ALA A 208 -25.79 75.90 -60.68
N LYS A 209 -26.83 75.11 -60.99
CA LYS A 209 -27.76 75.40 -62.10
C LYS A 209 -28.52 76.71 -61.87
N ALA A 210 -29.02 76.94 -60.66
CA ALA A 210 -29.69 78.18 -60.29
C ALA A 210 -28.75 79.40 -60.40
N ALA A 211 -27.50 79.28 -59.94
CA ALA A 211 -26.48 80.31 -60.09
C ALA A 211 -26.21 80.62 -61.58
N LYS A 212 -26.15 79.60 -62.45
CA LYS A 212 -25.96 79.80 -63.89
C LYS A 212 -27.16 80.52 -64.53
N THR A 213 -28.38 80.17 -64.15
CA THR A 213 -29.58 80.90 -64.57
C THR A 213 -29.53 82.36 -64.11
N SER A 214 -29.10 82.62 -62.87
CA SER A 214 -28.93 83.98 -62.35
C SER A 214 -27.90 84.78 -63.14
N GLU A 215 -26.78 84.16 -63.55
CA GLU A 215 -25.76 84.79 -64.40
C GLU A 215 -26.34 85.20 -65.76
N THR A 216 -27.12 84.31 -66.40
CA THR A 216 -27.82 84.62 -67.66
C THR A 216 -28.80 85.78 -67.50
N ASN A 217 -29.62 85.76 -66.44
CA ASN A 217 -30.59 86.81 -66.16
C ASN A 217 -29.91 88.17 -65.91
N ALA A 218 -28.76 88.17 -65.23
CA ALA A 218 -27.96 89.38 -65.01
C ALA A 218 -27.44 89.96 -66.33
N LYS A 219 -26.89 89.12 -67.23
CA LYS A 219 -26.47 89.54 -68.58
C LYS A 219 -27.62 90.08 -69.42
N SER A 220 -28.78 89.43 -69.39
CA SER A 220 -29.98 89.93 -70.07
C SER A 220 -30.41 91.29 -69.52
N SER A 221 -30.32 91.49 -68.21
CA SER A 221 -30.64 92.77 -67.56
C SER A 221 -29.66 93.88 -67.93
N GLU A 222 -28.36 93.56 -68.02
CA GLU A 222 -27.32 94.47 -68.52
C GLU A 222 -27.61 94.91 -69.95
N THR A 223 -27.91 93.98 -70.87
CA THR A 223 -28.29 94.31 -72.25
C THR A 223 -29.53 95.20 -72.31
N ALA A 224 -30.56 94.93 -71.49
CA ALA A 224 -31.76 95.75 -71.44
C ALA A 224 -31.46 97.19 -70.94
N ALA A 225 -30.55 97.33 -69.96
CA ALA A 225 -30.09 98.63 -69.47
C ALA A 225 -29.31 99.40 -70.56
N GLU A 226 -28.43 98.75 -71.31
CA GLU A 226 -27.69 99.36 -72.43
C GLU A 226 -28.62 99.83 -73.56
N GLN A 227 -29.62 99.03 -73.92
CA GLN A 227 -30.64 99.41 -74.89
C GLN A 227 -31.46 100.61 -74.40
N SER A 228 -31.84 100.60 -73.12
CA SER A 228 -32.55 101.72 -72.48
C SER A 228 -31.72 103.01 -72.49
N ALA A 229 -30.41 102.91 -72.20
CA ALA A 229 -29.48 104.03 -72.28
C ALA A 229 -29.34 104.57 -73.72
N SER A 230 -29.24 103.67 -74.71
CA SER A 230 -29.19 104.03 -76.13
C SER A 230 -30.47 104.73 -76.59
N ALA A 231 -31.64 104.22 -76.18
CA ALA A 231 -32.92 104.86 -76.45
C ALA A 231 -33.00 106.27 -75.83
N ALA A 232 -32.56 106.42 -74.58
CA ALA A 232 -32.51 107.72 -73.91
C ALA A 232 -31.58 108.72 -74.62
N ALA A 233 -30.41 108.27 -75.12
CA ALA A 233 -29.51 109.09 -75.93
C ALA A 233 -30.14 109.50 -77.27
N GLY A 234 -30.86 108.57 -77.91
CA GLY A 234 -31.67 108.86 -79.09
C GLY A 234 -32.74 109.92 -78.82
N SER A 235 -33.50 109.79 -77.71
CA SER A 235 -34.49 110.78 -77.28
C SER A 235 -33.86 112.14 -76.98
N LYS A 236 -32.69 112.19 -76.33
CA LYS A 236 -31.94 113.44 -76.11
C LYS A 236 -31.57 114.11 -77.43
N THR A 237 -31.12 113.35 -78.42
CA THR A 237 -30.79 113.85 -79.76
C THR A 237 -32.04 114.39 -80.46
N ALA A 238 -33.14 113.64 -80.41
CA ALA A 238 -34.42 114.08 -80.98
C ALA A 238 -34.92 115.39 -80.35
N ALA A 239 -34.86 115.51 -79.02
CA ALA A 239 -35.22 116.73 -78.30
C ALA A 239 -34.34 117.92 -78.70
N ALA A 240 -33.03 117.73 -78.87
CA ALA A 240 -32.11 118.77 -79.34
C ALA A 240 -32.42 119.22 -80.79
N SER A 241 -32.76 118.28 -81.67
CA SER A 241 -33.23 118.58 -83.03
C SER A 241 -34.53 119.38 -83.02
N SER A 242 -35.51 118.99 -82.19
CA SER A 242 -36.77 119.73 -82.01
C SER A 242 -36.53 121.14 -81.47
N ALA A 243 -35.64 121.32 -80.50
CA ALA A 243 -35.26 122.64 -79.98
C ALA A 243 -34.60 123.52 -81.06
N SER A 244 -33.76 122.93 -81.91
CA SER A 244 -33.13 123.62 -83.05
C SER A 244 -34.16 124.04 -84.11
N ALA A 245 -35.12 123.17 -84.41
CA ALA A 245 -36.24 123.47 -85.30
C ALA A 245 -37.14 124.58 -84.74
N ALA A 246 -37.43 124.55 -83.44
CA ALA A 246 -38.17 125.59 -82.75
C ALA A 246 -37.42 126.94 -82.77
N SER A 247 -36.11 126.93 -82.53
CA SER A 247 -35.26 128.14 -82.62
C SER A 247 -35.24 128.71 -84.03
N THR A 248 -35.16 127.85 -85.05
CA THR A 248 -35.25 128.26 -86.47
C THR A 248 -36.61 128.90 -86.76
N SER A 249 -37.71 128.29 -86.29
CA SER A 249 -39.06 128.82 -86.44
C SER A 249 -39.25 130.16 -85.71
N ALA A 250 -38.68 130.31 -84.52
CA ALA A 250 -38.66 131.57 -83.78
C ALA A 250 -37.86 132.66 -84.52
N GLY A 251 -36.73 132.29 -85.12
CA GLY A 251 -35.96 133.18 -86.00
C GLY A 251 -36.75 133.61 -87.23
N GLN A 252 -37.46 132.68 -87.88
CA GLN A 252 -38.36 132.98 -89.00
C GLN A 252 -39.52 133.89 -88.58
N ALA A 253 -40.14 133.64 -87.43
CA ALA A 253 -41.19 134.50 -86.87
C ALA A 253 -40.65 135.91 -86.57
N SER A 254 -39.44 136.03 -86.02
CA SER A 254 -38.78 137.32 -85.77
C SER A 254 -38.46 138.07 -87.07
N ALA A 255 -37.99 137.36 -88.10
CA ALA A 255 -37.78 137.92 -89.42
C ALA A 255 -39.10 138.39 -90.06
N SER A 256 -40.17 137.60 -89.91
CA SER A 256 -41.52 137.95 -90.37
C SER A 256 -42.08 139.17 -89.63
N ALA A 257 -41.89 139.25 -88.31
CA ALA A 257 -42.25 140.41 -87.51
C ALA A 257 -41.45 141.66 -87.91
N THR A 258 -40.15 141.51 -88.20
CA THR A 258 -39.31 142.60 -88.73
C THR A 258 -39.81 143.06 -90.09
N ALA A 259 -40.16 142.13 -90.98
CA ALA A 259 -40.75 142.43 -92.28
C ALA A 259 -42.10 143.15 -92.13
N ALA A 260 -42.97 142.70 -91.22
CA ALA A 260 -44.21 143.37 -90.89
C ALA A 260 -43.98 144.77 -90.31
N GLY A 261 -42.97 144.95 -89.45
CA GLY A 261 -42.54 146.24 -88.94
C GLY A 261 -42.06 147.19 -90.04
N LYS A 262 -41.24 146.70 -90.99
CA LYS A 262 -40.82 147.44 -92.20
C LYS A 262 -42.02 147.80 -93.08
N SER A 263 -42.99 146.90 -93.23
CA SER A 263 -44.24 147.19 -93.93
C SER A 263 -45.09 148.23 -93.19
N ALA A 264 -45.12 148.20 -91.86
CA ALA A 264 -45.79 149.21 -91.05
C ALA A 264 -45.09 150.58 -91.11
N GLU A 265 -43.76 150.63 -91.09
CA GLU A 265 -42.97 151.85 -91.35
C GLU A 265 -43.23 152.39 -92.75
N SER A 266 -43.32 151.52 -93.75
CA SER A 266 -43.66 151.89 -95.13
C SER A 266 -45.09 152.45 -95.20
N ALA A 267 -46.04 151.88 -94.46
CA ALA A 267 -47.40 152.38 -94.34
C ALA A 267 -47.46 153.72 -93.59
N ALA A 268 -46.70 153.90 -92.51
CA ALA A 268 -46.61 155.15 -91.75
C ALA A 268 -45.92 156.27 -92.56
N SER A 269 -44.90 155.94 -93.34
CA SER A 269 -44.25 156.85 -94.28
C SER A 269 -45.20 157.25 -95.42
N SER A 270 -46.01 156.30 -95.91
CA SER A 270 -47.07 156.55 -96.89
C SER A 270 -48.18 157.45 -96.32
N ALA A 271 -48.56 157.25 -95.05
CA ALA A 271 -49.52 158.11 -94.35
C ALA A 271 -48.95 159.52 -94.10
N SER A 272 -47.69 159.64 -93.69
CA SER A 272 -47.03 160.95 -93.52
C SER A 272 -46.91 161.70 -94.84
N THR A 273 -46.58 161.00 -95.94
CA THR A 273 -46.57 161.56 -97.30
C THR A 273 -47.97 162.02 -97.75
N ALA A 274 -49.02 161.34 -97.29
CA ALA A 274 -50.41 161.76 -97.52
C ALA A 274 -50.81 162.99 -96.69
N THR A 275 -50.13 163.27 -95.57
CA THR A 275 -50.48 164.39 -94.68
C THR A 275 -49.76 165.69 -95.04
N THR A 276 -48.56 165.64 -95.63
CA THR A 276 -47.83 166.84 -96.10
C THR A 276 -48.31 167.38 -97.46
N LYS A 277 -49.29 166.72 -98.08
CA LYS A 277 -49.95 167.16 -99.32
C LYS A 277 -51.39 167.68 -99.10
N ALA A 278 -51.85 167.74 -97.85
CA ALA A 278 -53.09 168.40 -97.44
C ALA A 278 -52.78 169.79 -96.87
#